data_AF-E2ZN93-F1
#
_entry.id   AF-E2ZN93-F1
#
_cell.length_a   1.000
_cell.length_b   1.000
_cell.length_c   1.000
_cell.angle_alpha   90.00
_cell.angle_beta   90.00
_cell.angle_gamma   90.00
#
_symmetry.space_group_name_H-M   'P 1'
#
loop_
_entity.id
_entity.type
_entity.pdbx_description
1 polymer ?
#
loop_
_entity_poly.entity_id
_entity_poly.type
_entity_poly.pdbx_seq_one_letter_code
_entity_poly.pdbx_strand_id
1 'polypeptide(L)'
;MLGVELVCVFLPQTELFVPFAAFFVAVCLVLCIFDAARKAALCILLGAAVGMASVLHTANRLERIRVQYAGRPLVLTAEVESTADSYDPGIVDAVLHVEKVNGSAASFRVECSALPECKAGERVQGRFILSAPASGSRVSLYADGIALQAEMDEDGPELTVLGESGSFRARTHRLQQRLSASLRRRMDGKTGGVLAAMTTGDRSYLSSAMRSAYRGAGLAHVLVVSGMHVSILCGDILSTLLPYEWEQSYRRRRRRAVFRSLLAFLLMGVTGFTPSVCRAAVAVWVGALGVWLYGPPDTLTSLAVAGIVMTAGNSYAVCDIGFELSFAAVGGTGAGGVGIRRAR
;
A
#
# COMPACT_ATOMS: atom_id res chain seq x y z
N MET A 1 17.62 -7.11 -11.52
CA MET A 1 18.22 -5.77 -11.32
C MET A 1 18.85 -5.28 -12.61
N LEU A 2 18.05 -4.77 -13.55
CA LEU A 2 18.53 -4.04 -14.76
C LEU A 2 17.32 -3.45 -15.51
N GLY A 3 16.14 -4.09 -15.46
CA GLY A 3 14.94 -3.62 -16.17
C GLY A 3 14.26 -2.37 -15.59
N VAL A 4 14.19 -2.23 -14.25
CA VAL A 4 13.52 -1.08 -13.61
C VAL A 4 14.47 0.10 -13.43
N GLU A 5 15.77 -0.13 -13.22
CA GLU A 5 16.75 0.92 -13.46
C GLU A 5 16.72 1.32 -14.93
N LEU A 6 16.55 0.42 -15.92
CA LEU A 6 16.32 0.87 -17.30
C LEU A 6 15.03 1.67 -17.45
N VAL A 7 13.90 1.33 -16.83
CA VAL A 7 12.65 2.10 -17.02
C VAL A 7 12.68 3.43 -16.26
N CYS A 8 13.27 3.49 -15.07
CA CYS A 8 13.48 4.73 -14.30
C CYS A 8 14.67 5.56 -14.81
N VAL A 9 15.65 4.95 -15.50
CA VAL A 9 16.77 5.58 -16.26
C VAL A 9 16.42 5.77 -17.75
N PHE A 10 15.25 5.30 -18.23
CA PHE A 10 14.58 5.76 -19.46
C PHE A 10 13.45 6.78 -19.19
N LEU A 11 13.08 6.96 -17.93
CA LEU A 11 12.32 8.11 -17.41
C LEU A 11 13.16 9.34 -16.95
N PRO A 12 14.45 9.54 -17.32
CA PRO A 12 15.15 10.80 -17.16
C PRO A 12 15.33 11.43 -18.54
N GLN A 13 14.41 12.31 -18.87
CA GLN A 13 14.66 13.66 -19.34
C GLN A 13 13.31 14.16 -19.86
N THR A 14 12.86 15.26 -19.28
CA THR A 14 11.66 16.01 -19.67
C THR A 14 11.56 16.25 -21.19
N GLU A 15 12.67 16.13 -21.93
CA GLU A 15 12.79 16.32 -23.38
C GLU A 15 12.25 15.16 -24.25
N LEU A 16 12.27 13.89 -23.80
CA LEU A 16 11.85 12.73 -24.63
C LEU A 16 10.49 12.13 -24.25
N PHE A 17 10.02 12.38 -23.03
CA PHE A 17 8.68 11.95 -22.60
C PHE A 17 7.57 12.70 -23.34
N VAL A 18 7.75 14.01 -23.53
CA VAL A 18 6.80 14.88 -24.24
C VAL A 18 6.59 14.45 -25.71
N PRO A 19 7.64 14.21 -26.53
CA PRO A 19 7.44 13.75 -27.90
C PRO A 19 6.87 12.33 -27.98
N PHE A 20 7.20 11.43 -27.05
CA PHE A 20 6.61 10.09 -27.02
C PHE A 20 5.13 10.11 -26.64
N ALA A 21 4.76 10.91 -25.64
CA ALA A 21 3.37 11.14 -25.26
C ALA A 21 2.58 11.82 -26.39
N ALA A 22 3.18 12.81 -27.08
CA ALA A 22 2.57 13.47 -28.23
C ALA A 22 2.35 12.50 -29.40
N PHE A 23 3.32 11.63 -29.69
CA PHE A 23 3.18 10.57 -30.69
C PHE A 23 2.05 9.59 -30.33
N PHE A 24 1.98 9.15 -29.08
CA PHE A 24 0.93 8.25 -28.61
C PHE A 24 -0.47 8.88 -28.71
N VAL A 25 -0.59 10.16 -28.34
CA VAL A 25 -1.84 10.93 -28.49
C VAL A 25 -2.21 11.07 -29.97
N ALA A 26 -1.25 11.37 -30.84
CA ALA A 26 -1.48 11.49 -32.28
C ALA A 26 -1.97 10.16 -32.90
N VAL A 27 -1.36 9.04 -32.54
CA VAL A 27 -1.81 7.70 -32.99
C VAL A 27 -3.23 7.40 -32.50
N CYS A 28 -3.56 7.72 -31.24
CA CYS A 28 -4.91 7.54 -30.72
C CYS A 28 -5.93 8.44 -31.44
N LEU A 29 -5.58 9.69 -31.76
CA LEU A 29 -6.44 10.59 -32.52
C LEU A 29 -6.67 10.10 -33.95
N VAL A 30 -5.66 9.50 -34.59
CA VAL A 30 -5.81 8.85 -35.90
C VAL A 30 -6.73 7.62 -35.81
N LEU A 31 -6.62 6.83 -34.75
CA LEU A 31 -7.51 5.69 -34.51
C LEU A 31 -8.97 6.12 -34.22
N CYS A 32 -9.20 7.34 -33.75
CA CYS A 32 -10.54 7.92 -33.61
C CYS A 32 -11.26 8.17 -34.95
N ILE A 33 -10.53 8.18 -36.07
CA ILE A 33 -11.10 8.35 -37.42
C ILE A 33 -11.82 7.07 -37.88
N PHE A 34 -11.39 5.91 -37.41
CA PHE A 34 -12.00 4.63 -37.75
C PHE A 34 -13.16 4.30 -36.80
N ASP A 35 -14.39 4.21 -37.32
CA ASP A 35 -15.60 3.96 -36.51
C ASP A 35 -15.52 2.69 -35.64
N ALA A 36 -14.81 1.65 -36.12
CA ALA A 36 -14.59 0.43 -35.37
C ALA A 36 -13.66 0.60 -34.15
N ALA A 37 -12.70 1.53 -34.21
CA ALA A 37 -11.70 1.76 -33.16
C ALA A 37 -11.99 3.00 -32.32
N ARG A 38 -12.91 3.87 -32.76
CA ARG A 38 -13.20 5.18 -32.15
C ARG A 38 -13.54 5.11 -30.67
N LYS A 39 -14.38 4.15 -30.26
CA LYS A 39 -14.74 3.98 -28.84
C LYS A 39 -13.54 3.58 -27.99
N ALA A 40 -12.71 2.66 -28.47
CA ALA A 40 -11.52 2.21 -27.78
C ALA A 40 -10.46 3.32 -27.68
N ALA A 41 -10.23 4.04 -28.77
CA ALA A 41 -9.29 5.17 -28.82
C ALA A 41 -9.72 6.31 -27.88
N LEU A 42 -11.01 6.64 -27.83
CA LEU A 42 -11.55 7.62 -26.87
C LEU A 42 -11.37 7.16 -25.42
N CYS A 43 -11.61 5.89 -25.11
CA CYS A 43 -11.37 5.35 -23.77
C CYS A 43 -9.89 5.43 -23.36
N ILE A 44 -8.96 5.13 -24.28
CA ILE A 44 -7.52 5.23 -24.02
C ILE A 44 -7.10 6.68 -23.77
N LEU A 45 -7.58 7.62 -24.60
CA LEU A 45 -7.29 9.04 -24.43
C LEU A 45 -7.83 9.60 -23.11
N LEU A 46 -9.07 9.24 -22.77
CA LEU A 46 -9.70 9.68 -21.52
C LEU A 46 -8.98 9.07 -20.30
N GLY A 47 -8.57 7.80 -20.39
CA GLY A 47 -7.76 7.14 -19.37
C GLY A 47 -6.38 7.82 -19.20
N ALA A 48 -5.71 8.15 -20.30
CA ALA A 48 -4.42 8.86 -20.28
C ALA A 48 -4.57 10.27 -19.67
N ALA A 49 -5.63 11.00 -20.03
CA ALA A 49 -5.90 12.32 -19.47
C ALA A 49 -6.18 12.27 -17.97
N VAL A 50 -6.99 11.31 -17.51
CA VAL A 50 -7.26 11.09 -16.07
C VAL A 50 -5.99 10.68 -15.33
N GLY A 51 -5.19 9.77 -15.91
CA GLY A 51 -3.91 9.35 -15.33
C GLY A 51 -2.93 10.53 -15.18
N MET A 52 -2.79 11.35 -16.23
CA MET A 52 -1.95 12.55 -16.21
C MET A 52 -2.44 13.58 -15.19
N ALA A 53 -3.76 13.81 -15.12
CA ALA A 53 -4.35 14.68 -14.10
C ALA A 53 -4.07 14.16 -12.67
N SER A 54 -4.13 12.84 -12.45
CA SER A 54 -3.80 12.22 -11.15
C SER A 54 -2.33 12.41 -10.78
N VAL A 55 -1.41 12.22 -11.73
CA VAL A 55 0.03 12.45 -11.54
C VAL A 55 0.30 13.91 -11.18
N LEU A 56 -0.25 14.85 -11.95
CA LEU A 56 -0.10 16.29 -11.69
C LEU A 56 -0.72 16.68 -10.34
N HIS A 57 -1.89 16.12 -10.00
CA HIS A 57 -2.53 16.36 -8.72
C HIS A 57 -1.66 15.89 -7.55
N THR A 58 -1.10 14.67 -7.64
CA THR A 58 -0.22 14.11 -6.61
C THR A 58 1.07 14.91 -6.48
N ALA A 59 1.72 15.25 -7.60
CA ALA A 59 2.93 16.07 -7.62
C ALA A 59 2.69 17.46 -7.01
N ASN A 60 1.61 18.15 -7.40
CA ASN A 60 1.24 19.45 -6.85
C ASN A 60 0.85 19.39 -5.36
N ARG A 61 0.31 18.27 -4.89
CA ARG A 61 0.03 18.05 -3.46
C ARG A 61 1.32 17.93 -2.67
N LEU A 62 2.25 17.10 -3.12
CA LEU A 62 3.55 16.90 -2.47
C LEU A 62 4.40 18.17 -2.48
N GLU A 63 4.44 18.88 -3.61
CA GLU A 63 5.21 20.13 -3.72
C GLU A 63 4.63 21.23 -2.82
N ARG A 64 3.30 21.34 -2.69
CA ARG A 64 2.69 22.26 -1.72
C ARG A 64 3.10 21.96 -0.28
N ILE A 65 3.06 20.69 0.12
CA ILE A 65 3.50 20.25 1.45
C ILE A 65 4.98 20.57 1.66
N ARG A 66 5.81 20.30 0.65
CA ARG A 66 7.25 20.60 0.69
C ARG A 66 7.53 22.10 0.83
N VAL A 67 6.95 22.94 0.00
CA VAL A 67 7.17 24.40 0.04
C VAL A 67 6.67 25.00 1.36
N GLN A 68 5.57 24.48 1.90
CA GLN A 68 4.97 25.00 3.12
C GLN A 68 5.74 24.62 4.39
N TYR A 69 6.31 23.41 4.43
CA TYR A 69 6.82 22.84 5.69
C TYR A 69 8.31 22.46 5.68
N ALA A 70 8.96 22.31 4.51
CA ALA A 70 10.35 21.88 4.47
C ALA A 70 11.34 23.00 4.87
N GLY A 71 12.45 22.61 5.49
CA GLY A 71 13.58 23.47 5.82
C GLY A 71 13.35 24.40 7.02
N ARG A 72 12.30 24.17 7.82
CA ARG A 72 12.01 24.94 9.03
C ARG A 72 11.75 24.00 10.21
N PRO A 73 12.14 24.38 11.44
CA PRO A 73 11.75 23.64 12.63
C PRO A 73 10.26 23.87 12.91
N LEU A 74 9.52 22.79 13.11
CA LEU A 74 8.08 22.77 13.30
C LEU A 74 7.73 21.90 14.50
N VAL A 75 6.74 22.32 15.29
CA VAL A 75 6.17 21.47 16.33
C VAL A 75 5.10 20.59 15.71
N LEU A 76 5.37 19.29 15.65
CA LEU A 76 4.45 18.31 15.08
C LEU A 76 3.72 17.60 16.21
N THR A 77 2.42 17.38 16.01
CA THR A 77 1.65 16.40 16.77
C THR A 77 1.24 15.31 15.81
N ALA A 78 1.73 14.10 16.05
CA ALA A 78 1.59 12.99 15.12
C ALA A 78 1.22 11.68 15.83
N GLU A 79 0.51 10.81 15.12
CA GLU A 79 0.31 9.41 15.52
C GLU A 79 1.43 8.56 14.94
N VAL A 80 2.07 7.73 15.77
CA VAL A 80 3.06 6.75 15.34
C VAL A 80 2.33 5.62 14.61
N GLU A 81 2.49 5.53 13.29
CA GLU A 81 1.79 4.54 12.47
C GLU A 81 2.49 3.18 12.53
N SER A 82 3.82 3.17 12.42
CA SER A 82 4.64 1.98 12.46
C SER A 82 6.04 2.33 12.96
N THR A 83 6.67 1.39 13.67
CA THR A 83 8.06 1.48 14.08
C THR A 83 8.85 0.28 13.56
N ALA A 84 10.11 0.52 13.22
CA ALA A 84 11.09 -0.47 12.85
C ALA A 84 12.35 -0.27 13.71
N ASP A 85 12.99 -1.37 14.08
CA ASP A 85 14.19 -1.33 14.90
C ASP A 85 15.33 -0.65 14.14
N SER A 86 15.94 0.37 14.73
CA SER A 86 17.16 0.97 14.21
C SER A 86 18.39 0.16 14.65
N TYR A 87 19.54 0.46 14.05
CA TYR A 87 20.82 -0.13 14.46
C TYR A 87 21.23 0.33 15.86
N ASP A 88 20.86 1.56 16.23
CA ASP A 88 21.19 2.17 17.51
C ASP A 88 20.13 1.85 18.58
N PRO A 89 20.54 1.31 19.75
CA PRO A 89 19.61 0.96 20.82
C PRO A 89 18.95 2.21 21.41
N GLY A 90 17.63 2.17 21.57
CA GLY A 90 16.82 3.28 22.08
C GLY A 90 16.29 4.24 21.01
N ILE A 91 16.68 4.02 19.74
CA ILE A 91 16.20 4.77 18.58
C ILE A 91 15.44 3.83 17.66
N VAL A 92 14.34 4.31 17.09
CA VAL A 92 13.50 3.58 16.14
C VAL A 92 13.26 4.39 14.88
N ASP A 93 13.25 3.70 13.75
CA ASP A 93 12.72 4.26 12.50
C ASP A 93 11.20 4.24 12.59
N ALA A 94 10.55 5.40 12.51
CA ALA A 94 9.11 5.53 12.67
C ALA A 94 8.46 6.25 11.49
N VAL A 95 7.32 5.74 11.06
CA VAL A 95 6.41 6.48 10.17
C VAL A 95 5.37 7.18 11.04
N LEU A 96 5.31 8.49 10.92
CA LEU A 96 4.43 9.36 11.69
C LEU A 96 3.32 9.91 10.80
N HIS A 97 2.07 9.78 11.23
CA HIS A 97 0.95 10.48 10.61
C HIS A 97 0.72 11.80 11.34
N VAL A 98 1.13 12.90 10.71
CA VAL A 98 0.98 14.26 11.25
C VAL A 98 -0.51 14.61 11.29
N GLU A 99 -0.99 15.03 12.47
CA GLU A 99 -2.35 15.53 12.68
C GLU A 99 -2.40 17.06 12.84
N LYS A 100 -1.32 17.63 13.40
CA LYS A 100 -1.17 19.07 13.58
C LYS A 100 0.27 19.52 13.35
N VAL A 101 0.41 20.69 12.75
CA VAL A 101 1.68 21.44 12.63
C VAL A 101 1.50 22.79 13.31
N ASN A 102 2.32 23.10 14.32
CA ASN A 102 2.22 24.32 15.12
C ASN A 102 0.79 24.59 15.64
N GLY A 103 0.08 23.53 16.04
CA GLY A 103 -1.31 23.60 16.50
C GLY A 103 -2.37 23.67 15.41
N SER A 104 -2.00 23.96 14.15
CA SER A 104 -2.92 23.98 13.01
C SER A 104 -3.12 22.58 12.45
N ALA A 105 -4.37 22.23 12.11
CA ALA A 105 -4.68 20.91 11.56
C ALA A 105 -4.01 20.70 10.21
N ALA A 106 -3.28 19.59 10.08
CA ALA A 106 -2.65 19.17 8.84
C ALA A 106 -2.64 17.64 8.80
N SER A 107 -2.78 17.03 7.62
CA SER A 107 -2.77 15.57 7.46
C SER A 107 -1.81 15.18 6.35
N PHE A 108 -0.70 14.59 6.75
CA PHE A 108 0.29 13.97 5.86
C PHE A 108 1.18 13.01 6.65
N ARG A 109 1.86 12.11 5.94
CA ARG A 109 2.76 11.12 6.55
C ARG A 109 4.20 11.57 6.41
N VAL A 110 5.00 11.37 7.45
CA VAL A 110 6.43 11.64 7.45
C VAL A 110 7.20 10.44 7.99
N GLU A 111 8.42 10.26 7.53
CA GLU A 111 9.34 9.23 8.03
C GLU A 111 10.40 9.87 8.91
N CYS A 112 10.64 9.31 10.09
CA CYS A 112 11.67 9.76 11.03
C CYS A 112 12.59 8.59 11.37
N SER A 113 13.86 8.68 10.98
CA SER A 113 14.84 7.60 11.19
C SER A 113 15.49 7.61 12.57
N ALA A 114 15.32 8.70 13.32
CA ALA A 114 15.98 8.91 14.61
C ALA A 114 14.97 9.31 15.69
N LEU A 115 13.92 8.51 15.88
CA LEU A 115 12.90 8.78 16.89
C LEU A 115 13.22 8.00 18.19
N PRO A 116 13.12 8.63 19.37
CA PRO A 116 13.17 7.92 20.65
C PRO A 116 12.17 6.76 20.72
N GLU A 117 12.52 5.72 21.47
CA GLU A 117 11.73 4.50 21.59
C GLU A 117 10.25 4.79 21.93
N CYS A 118 9.38 4.49 20.98
CA CYS A 118 7.94 4.67 21.07
C CYS A 118 7.23 3.49 20.40
N LYS A 119 5.93 3.34 20.69
CA LYS A 119 5.13 2.24 20.15
C LYS A 119 4.18 2.75 19.08
N ALA A 120 3.99 1.93 18.04
CA ALA A 120 2.94 2.18 17.07
C ALA A 120 1.56 2.27 17.75
N GLY A 121 0.77 3.26 17.34
CA GLY A 121 -0.51 3.64 17.95
C GLY A 121 -0.41 4.70 19.05
N GLU A 122 0.79 5.11 19.48
CA GLU A 122 0.98 6.24 20.39
C GLU A 122 0.90 7.57 19.64
N ARG A 123 0.51 8.62 20.37
CA ARG A 123 0.52 9.99 19.89
C ARG A 123 1.70 10.71 20.51
N VAL A 124 2.52 11.32 19.66
CA VAL A 124 3.73 12.02 20.06
C VAL A 124 3.67 13.48 19.64
N GLN A 125 4.29 14.33 20.44
CA GLN A 125 4.51 15.73 20.12
C GLN A 125 5.96 16.07 20.35
N GLY A 126 6.57 16.69 19.35
CA GLY A 126 7.98 17.07 19.37
C GLY A 126 8.28 18.11 18.31
N ARG A 127 9.50 18.62 18.33
CA ARG A 127 9.99 19.57 17.35
C ARG A 127 10.83 18.84 16.31
N PHE A 128 10.48 19.03 15.05
CA PHE A 128 11.08 18.33 13.93
C PHE A 128 11.43 19.31 12.83
N ILE A 129 12.53 19.03 12.13
CA ILE A 129 12.91 19.69 10.89
C ILE A 129 12.47 18.76 9.76
N LEU A 130 11.61 19.27 8.88
CA LEU A 130 11.15 18.50 7.74
C LEU A 130 12.02 18.75 6.51
N SER A 131 12.38 17.69 5.81
CA SER A 131 13.18 17.75 4.59
C SER A 131 12.53 16.91 3.48
N ALA A 132 12.90 17.23 2.23
CA ALA A 132 12.49 16.40 1.12
C ALA A 132 13.30 15.10 1.14
N PRO A 133 12.68 13.94 0.84
CA PRO A 133 13.40 12.69 0.80
C PRO A 133 14.59 12.73 -0.19
N ALA A 134 15.67 12.05 0.19
CA ALA A 134 16.86 11.91 -0.67
C ALA A 134 16.48 11.36 -2.05
N SER A 135 17.17 11.83 -3.10
CA SER A 135 16.84 11.50 -4.50
C SER A 135 16.75 9.99 -4.78
N GLY A 136 17.58 9.18 -4.11
CA GLY A 136 17.60 7.72 -4.26
C GLY A 136 16.42 6.97 -3.64
N SER A 137 15.85 7.45 -2.52
CA SER A 137 14.71 6.82 -1.84
C SER A 137 13.38 7.55 -2.06
N ARG A 138 13.40 8.69 -2.74
CA ARG A 138 12.23 9.54 -2.93
C ARG A 138 11.06 8.83 -3.60
N VAL A 139 11.33 8.03 -4.62
CA VAL A 139 10.26 7.32 -5.36
C VAL A 139 9.58 6.28 -4.48
N SER A 140 10.34 5.49 -3.71
CA SER A 140 9.77 4.47 -2.82
C SER A 140 8.97 5.09 -1.68
N LEU A 141 9.50 6.16 -1.06
CA LEU A 141 8.80 6.86 0.03
C LEU A 141 7.52 7.53 -0.47
N TYR A 142 7.57 8.14 -1.65
CA TYR A 142 6.36 8.69 -2.28
C TYR A 142 5.38 7.60 -2.66
N ALA A 143 5.81 6.42 -3.12
CA ALA A 143 4.94 5.28 -3.40
C ALA A 143 4.21 4.80 -2.13
N ASP A 144 4.92 4.78 -1.00
CA ASP A 144 4.35 4.50 0.32
C ASP A 144 3.48 5.64 0.85
N GLY A 145 3.44 6.80 0.18
CA GLY A 145 2.62 7.96 0.56
C GLY A 145 3.23 8.82 1.66
N ILE A 146 4.52 8.66 1.93
CA ILE A 146 5.33 9.49 2.82
C ILE A 146 5.68 10.77 2.06
N ALA A 147 5.31 11.93 2.60
CA ALA A 147 5.46 13.20 1.91
C ALA A 147 6.82 13.85 2.17
N LEU A 148 7.33 13.75 3.41
CA LEU A 148 8.56 14.39 3.87
C LEU A 148 9.31 13.45 4.83
N GLN A 149 10.60 13.68 4.96
CA GLN A 149 11.40 13.12 6.05
C GLN A 149 11.45 14.11 7.21
N ALA A 150 11.45 13.58 8.43
CA ALA A 150 11.46 14.33 9.66
C ALA A 150 12.69 13.96 10.46
N GLU A 151 13.46 14.98 10.85
CA GLU A 151 14.60 14.84 11.75
C GLU A 151 14.26 15.59 13.04
N MET A 152 14.64 15.04 14.19
CA MET A 152 14.41 15.73 15.45
C MET A 152 15.33 16.95 15.56
N ASP A 153 14.78 18.05 16.05
CA ASP A 153 15.55 19.26 16.33
C ASP A 153 16.24 19.11 17.69
N GLU A 154 17.58 18.97 17.72
CA GLU A 154 18.36 18.77 18.97
C GLU A 154 18.21 19.94 19.95
N ASP A 155 17.96 21.15 19.43
CA ASP A 155 17.71 22.36 20.23
C ASP A 155 16.24 22.49 20.69
N GLY A 156 15.40 21.52 20.32
CA GLY A 156 13.96 21.51 20.57
C GLY A 156 13.55 20.89 21.91
N PRO A 157 12.28 21.08 22.32
CA PRO A 157 11.72 20.30 23.43
C PRO A 157 11.79 18.80 23.13
N GLU A 158 12.13 18.01 24.15
CA GLU A 158 12.15 16.55 24.08
C GLU A 158 10.81 16.00 23.57
N LEU A 159 10.87 14.83 22.94
CA LEU A 159 9.68 14.13 22.46
C LEU A 159 8.75 13.82 23.63
N THR A 160 7.55 14.38 23.60
CA THR A 160 6.49 14.11 24.58
C THR A 160 5.50 13.09 24.04
N VAL A 161 5.33 11.97 24.75
CA VAL A 161 4.29 10.99 24.44
C VAL A 161 2.99 11.47 25.09
N LEU A 162 2.04 11.89 24.26
CA LEU A 162 0.73 12.41 24.69
C LEU A 162 -0.26 11.29 25.07
N GLY A 163 0.13 10.02 24.92
CA GLY A 163 -0.66 8.83 25.23
C GLY A 163 -1.09 8.06 23.99
N GLU A 164 -2.05 7.15 24.14
CA GLU A 164 -2.51 6.32 23.02
C GLU A 164 -3.49 7.06 22.09
N SER A 165 -3.33 6.87 20.78
CA SER A 165 -4.28 7.40 19.80
C SER A 165 -5.61 6.61 19.82
N GLY A 166 -6.71 7.34 19.65
CA GLY A 166 -8.07 6.80 19.52
C GLY A 166 -8.43 6.35 18.10
N SER A 167 -7.54 6.59 17.13
CA SER A 167 -7.71 6.29 15.70
C SER A 167 -8.08 4.84 15.42
N PHE A 168 -8.78 4.61 14.30
CA PHE A 168 -9.10 3.25 13.83
C PHE A 168 -7.82 2.41 13.67
N ARG A 169 -6.74 3.01 13.14
CA ARG A 169 -5.44 2.34 12.99
C ARG A 169 -4.83 1.96 14.33
N ALA A 170 -4.79 2.88 15.29
CA ALA A 170 -4.33 2.57 16.64
C ALA A 170 -5.18 1.47 17.31
N ARG A 171 -6.50 1.46 17.12
CA ARG A 171 -7.39 0.38 17.64
C ARG A 171 -7.06 -0.97 17.02
N THR A 172 -6.86 -1.03 15.70
CA THR A 172 -6.54 -2.28 15.03
C THR A 172 -5.13 -2.76 15.35
N HIS A 173 -4.17 -1.84 15.52
CA HIS A 173 -2.83 -2.16 16.02
C HIS A 173 -2.88 -2.73 17.44
N ARG A 174 -3.69 -2.18 18.35
CA ARG A 174 -3.90 -2.78 19.68
C ARG A 174 -4.46 -4.20 19.59
N LEU A 175 -5.37 -4.45 18.66
CA LEU A 175 -5.90 -5.80 18.43
C LEU A 175 -4.82 -6.74 17.90
N GLN A 176 -4.00 -6.28 16.94
CA GLN A 176 -2.84 -7.00 16.41
C GLN A 176 -1.87 -7.39 17.52
N GLN A 177 -1.49 -6.42 18.38
CA GLN A 177 -0.59 -6.64 19.51
C GLN A 177 -1.16 -7.64 20.53
N ARG A 178 -2.47 -7.57 20.82
CA ARG A 178 -3.15 -8.55 21.70
C ARG A 178 -3.14 -9.97 21.12
N LEU A 179 -3.38 -10.10 19.82
CA LEU A 179 -3.35 -11.39 19.12
C LEU A 179 -1.91 -11.95 19.09
N SER A 180 -0.94 -11.12 18.73
CA SER A 180 0.50 -11.45 18.77
C SER A 180 0.92 -11.93 20.15
N ALA A 181 0.58 -11.19 21.22
CA ALA A 181 0.87 -11.57 22.59
C ALA A 181 0.16 -12.86 23.04
N SER A 182 -1.04 -13.15 22.53
CA SER A 182 -1.74 -14.40 22.81
C SER A 182 -1.08 -15.60 22.12
N LEU A 183 -0.64 -15.44 20.86
CA LEU A 183 0.06 -16.49 20.12
C LEU A 183 1.43 -16.80 20.74
N ARG A 184 2.17 -15.76 21.11
CA ARG A 184 3.47 -15.88 21.79
C ARG A 184 3.40 -16.51 23.17
N ARG A 185 2.27 -16.35 23.88
CA ARG A 185 2.06 -17.04 25.17
C ARG A 185 1.80 -18.55 25.02
N ARG A 186 1.29 -18.98 23.87
CA ARG A 186 0.94 -20.39 23.61
C ARG A 186 2.06 -21.19 22.93
N MET A 187 3.11 -20.54 22.43
CA MET A 187 4.20 -21.20 21.72
C MET A 187 5.56 -20.67 22.17
N ASP A 188 6.61 -21.49 22.05
CA ASP A 188 7.98 -21.11 22.40
C ASP A 188 8.41 -19.81 21.69
N GLY A 189 9.05 -18.90 22.45
CA GLY A 189 9.17 -17.48 22.08
C GLY A 189 9.73 -17.17 20.69
N LYS A 190 10.70 -17.96 20.19
CA LYS A 190 11.26 -17.80 18.83
C LYS A 190 10.26 -18.18 17.73
N THR A 191 9.58 -19.30 17.89
CA THR A 191 8.53 -19.78 16.97
C THR A 191 7.28 -18.90 17.06
N GLY A 192 6.96 -18.42 18.27
CA GLY A 192 5.87 -17.48 18.52
C GLY A 192 6.03 -16.16 17.78
N GLY A 193 7.25 -15.61 17.71
CA GLY A 193 7.54 -14.39 16.95
C GLY A 193 7.36 -14.56 15.44
N VAL A 194 7.78 -15.70 14.88
CA VAL A 194 7.57 -16.01 13.46
C VAL A 194 6.09 -16.18 13.14
N LEU A 195 5.35 -16.94 13.95
CA LEU A 195 3.93 -17.13 13.71
C LEU A 195 3.15 -15.82 13.84
N ALA A 196 3.48 -14.99 14.84
CA ALA A 196 2.88 -13.67 14.99
C ALA A 196 3.11 -12.80 13.74
N ALA A 197 4.33 -12.80 13.20
CA ALA A 197 4.64 -12.09 11.96
C ALA A 197 3.83 -12.62 10.75
N MET A 198 3.74 -13.95 10.59
CA MET A 198 3.03 -14.57 9.47
C MET A 198 1.51 -14.42 9.53
N THR A 199 0.93 -14.34 10.74
CA THR A 199 -0.54 -14.33 10.94
C THR A 199 -1.08 -12.94 11.18
N THR A 200 -0.40 -12.17 12.03
CA THR A 200 -0.83 -10.83 12.43
C THR A 200 -0.02 -9.75 11.73
N GLY A 201 1.11 -10.04 11.10
CA GLY A 201 1.97 -9.02 10.48
C GLY A 201 2.91 -8.30 11.45
N ASP A 202 2.85 -8.62 12.75
CA ASP A 202 3.71 -8.04 13.78
C ASP A 202 5.14 -8.60 13.68
N ARG A 203 6.09 -7.74 13.30
CA ARG A 203 7.51 -8.12 13.12
C ARG A 203 8.39 -7.70 14.30
N SER A 204 7.86 -7.02 15.31
CA SER A 204 8.63 -6.44 16.41
C SER A 204 9.38 -7.49 17.24
N TYR A 205 8.97 -8.76 17.17
CA TYR A 205 9.57 -9.86 17.93
C TYR A 205 10.45 -10.81 17.10
N LEU A 206 10.75 -10.46 15.86
CA LEU A 206 11.70 -11.19 15.02
C LEU A 206 13.13 -10.70 15.30
N SER A 207 14.01 -11.57 15.80
CA SER A 207 15.41 -11.21 16.00
C SER A 207 16.10 -10.87 14.67
N SER A 208 17.08 -9.96 14.71
CA SER A 208 17.90 -9.58 13.55
C SER A 208 18.54 -10.79 12.87
N ALA A 209 19.04 -11.75 13.66
CA ALA A 209 19.59 -13.01 13.18
C ALA A 209 18.57 -13.83 12.38
N MET A 210 17.32 -13.92 12.84
CA MET A 210 16.25 -14.62 12.11
C MET A 210 15.88 -13.87 10.83
N ARG A 211 15.70 -12.54 10.89
CA ARG A 211 15.44 -11.74 9.69
C ARG A 211 16.54 -11.94 8.64
N SER A 212 17.81 -11.95 9.06
CA SER A 212 18.95 -12.20 8.18
C SER A 212 18.94 -13.62 7.60
N ALA A 213 18.66 -14.64 8.40
CA ALA A 213 18.56 -16.02 7.93
C ALA A 213 17.46 -16.22 6.88
N TYR A 214 16.26 -15.66 7.11
CA TYR A 214 15.17 -15.71 6.13
C TYR A 214 15.49 -14.91 4.85
N ARG A 215 16.18 -13.77 4.97
CA ARG A 215 16.68 -13.01 3.80
C ARG A 215 17.73 -13.82 3.02
N GLY A 216 18.68 -14.44 3.70
CA GLY A 216 19.71 -15.29 3.09
C GLY A 216 19.13 -16.53 2.41
N ALA A 217 18.05 -17.09 2.96
CA ALA A 217 17.31 -18.19 2.34
C ALA A 217 16.32 -17.75 1.23
N GLY A 218 16.19 -16.45 0.95
CA GLY A 218 15.20 -15.92 -0.01
C GLY A 218 13.73 -15.99 0.45
N LEU A 219 13.49 -16.37 1.70
CA LEU A 219 12.15 -16.58 2.29
C LEU A 219 11.61 -15.36 3.03
N ALA A 220 12.23 -14.19 2.89
CA ALA A 220 11.78 -12.95 3.56
C ALA A 220 10.33 -12.57 3.24
N HIS A 221 9.83 -12.95 2.06
CA HIS A 221 8.44 -12.71 1.64
C HIS A 221 7.41 -13.54 2.43
N VAL A 222 7.80 -14.67 3.02
CA VAL A 222 6.93 -15.53 3.83
C VAL A 222 6.67 -14.93 5.21
N LEU A 223 7.62 -14.14 5.74
CA LEU A 223 7.48 -13.43 7.02
C LEU A 223 6.47 -12.28 6.96
N VAL A 224 5.94 -11.97 5.77
CA VAL A 224 4.94 -10.93 5.57
C VAL A 224 3.60 -11.59 5.26
N VAL A 225 2.52 -11.08 5.84
CA VAL A 225 1.17 -11.48 5.47
C VAL A 225 0.97 -11.18 3.99
N SER A 226 1.01 -12.24 3.16
CA SER A 226 0.87 -12.13 1.71
C SER A 226 -0.60 -12.05 1.29
N GLY A 227 -0.85 -11.54 0.08
CA GLY A 227 -2.18 -11.54 -0.52
C GLY A 227 -2.81 -12.93 -0.65
N MET A 228 -1.98 -13.99 -0.65
CA MET A 228 -2.42 -15.38 -0.63
C MET A 228 -3.14 -15.75 0.68
N HIS A 229 -2.65 -15.28 1.83
CA HIS A 229 -3.34 -15.52 3.10
C HIS A 229 -4.74 -14.89 3.08
N VAL A 230 -4.82 -13.66 2.57
CA VAL A 230 -6.08 -12.92 2.41
C VAL A 230 -7.00 -13.63 1.40
N SER A 231 -6.48 -14.13 0.28
CA SER A 231 -7.29 -14.84 -0.71
C SER A 231 -7.79 -16.20 -0.21
N ILE A 232 -7.00 -16.94 0.58
CA ILE A 232 -7.43 -18.21 1.18
C ILE A 232 -8.53 -17.96 2.23
N LEU A 233 -8.33 -16.96 3.10
CA LEU A 233 -9.32 -16.59 4.13
C LEU A 233 -10.64 -16.06 3.53
N CYS A 234 -10.56 -15.20 2.52
CA CYS A 234 -11.75 -14.60 1.88
C CYS A 234 -12.39 -15.50 0.81
N GLY A 235 -11.58 -16.34 0.15
CA GLY A 235 -11.93 -17.17 -0.99
C GLY A 235 -12.31 -18.59 -0.60
N ASP A 236 -11.34 -19.36 -0.09
CA ASP A 236 -11.41 -20.82 0.02
C ASP A 236 -12.08 -21.32 1.30
N ILE A 237 -11.78 -20.71 2.45
CA ILE A 237 -12.42 -21.12 3.72
C ILE A 237 -13.92 -20.77 3.70
N LEU A 238 -14.27 -19.63 3.09
CA LEU A 238 -15.67 -19.19 2.97
C LEU A 238 -16.42 -19.86 1.79
N SER A 239 -15.74 -20.52 0.86
CA SER A 239 -16.38 -21.34 -0.19
C SER A 239 -16.57 -22.78 0.22
N THR A 240 -15.70 -23.29 1.08
CA THR A 240 -15.81 -24.65 1.62
C THR A 240 -16.78 -24.74 2.79
N LEU A 241 -16.90 -23.71 3.64
CA LEU A 241 -17.88 -23.68 4.75
C LEU A 241 -19.33 -23.43 4.33
N LEU A 242 -19.57 -22.98 3.08
CA LEU A 242 -20.89 -22.68 2.57
C LEU A 242 -21.12 -23.52 1.30
N PRO A 243 -21.98 -24.55 1.33
CA PRO A 243 -22.14 -25.46 0.20
C PRO A 243 -22.51 -24.72 -1.08
N TYR A 244 -21.93 -25.19 -2.19
CA TYR A 244 -22.11 -24.69 -3.57
C TYR A 244 -23.60 -24.68 -4.00
N GLU A 245 -24.44 -25.48 -3.34
CA GLU A 245 -25.90 -25.54 -3.51
C GLU A 245 -26.62 -24.21 -3.14
N TRP A 246 -25.98 -23.26 -2.46
CA TRP A 246 -26.54 -21.95 -2.08
C TRP A 246 -26.46 -20.86 -3.16
N GLU A 247 -26.18 -21.24 -4.40
CA GLU A 247 -25.85 -20.33 -5.50
C GLU A 247 -27.08 -19.83 -6.30
N GLN A 248 -28.29 -20.30 -5.99
CA GLN A 248 -29.50 -20.02 -6.77
C GLN A 248 -30.11 -18.61 -6.60
N SER A 249 -29.73 -17.84 -5.57
CA SER A 249 -30.35 -16.52 -5.32
C SER A 249 -29.36 -15.36 -5.33
N TYR A 250 -29.56 -14.43 -6.27
CA TYR A 250 -28.78 -13.19 -6.44
C TYR A 250 -28.61 -12.37 -5.14
N ARG A 251 -29.65 -12.33 -4.29
CA ARG A 251 -29.62 -11.65 -2.98
C ARG A 251 -28.54 -12.21 -2.04
N ARG A 252 -28.24 -13.51 -2.14
CA ARG A 252 -27.23 -14.19 -1.30
C ARG A 252 -25.82 -13.93 -1.83
N ARG A 253 -25.65 -13.84 -3.16
CA ARG A 253 -24.38 -13.45 -3.79
C ARG A 253 -23.94 -12.05 -3.36
N ARG A 254 -24.87 -11.08 -3.32
CA ARG A 254 -24.60 -9.73 -2.79
C ARG A 254 -24.21 -9.73 -1.31
N ARG A 255 -24.93 -10.49 -0.45
CA ARG A 255 -24.57 -10.61 0.97
C ARG A 255 -23.17 -11.18 1.18
N ARG A 256 -22.80 -12.20 0.40
CA ARG A 256 -21.45 -12.78 0.45
C ARG A 256 -20.37 -11.79 0.00
N ALA A 257 -20.63 -11.02 -1.05
CA ALA A 257 -19.73 -9.96 -1.51
C ALA A 257 -19.50 -8.91 -0.41
N VAL A 258 -20.56 -8.45 0.25
CA VAL A 258 -20.45 -7.51 1.39
C VAL A 258 -19.66 -8.13 2.55
N PHE A 259 -19.96 -9.38 2.92
CA PHE A 259 -19.25 -10.06 4.00
C PHE A 259 -17.76 -10.22 3.69
N ARG A 260 -17.39 -10.60 2.47
CA ARG A 260 -15.99 -10.68 2.02
C ARG A 260 -15.30 -9.33 2.07
N SER A 261 -15.97 -8.26 1.62
CA SER A 261 -15.43 -6.91 1.70
C SER A 261 -15.18 -6.46 3.14
N LEU A 262 -16.10 -6.75 4.05
CA LEU A 262 -15.95 -6.46 5.48
C LEU A 262 -14.83 -7.30 6.12
N LEU A 263 -14.73 -8.58 5.77
CA LEU A 263 -13.66 -9.45 6.27
C LEU A 263 -12.29 -8.98 5.78
N ALA A 264 -12.16 -8.62 4.49
CA ALA A 264 -10.94 -8.06 3.94
C ALA A 264 -10.56 -6.74 4.63
N PHE A 265 -11.54 -5.88 4.93
CA PHE A 265 -11.30 -4.66 5.69
C PHE A 265 -10.81 -4.93 7.13
N LEU A 266 -11.42 -5.92 7.80
CA LEU A 266 -11.00 -6.33 9.14
C LEU A 266 -9.57 -6.91 9.13
N LEU A 267 -9.25 -7.79 8.19
CA LEU A 267 -7.91 -8.36 8.02
C LEU A 267 -6.88 -7.28 7.70
N MET A 268 -7.22 -6.30 6.87
CA MET A 268 -6.36 -5.15 6.59
C MET A 268 -6.04 -4.35 7.86
N GLY A 269 -7.04 -4.14 8.73
CA GLY A 269 -6.81 -3.51 10.03
C GLY A 269 -5.93 -4.34 10.96
N VAL A 270 -6.26 -5.62 11.15
CA VAL A 270 -5.53 -6.53 12.05
C VAL A 270 -4.08 -6.75 11.61
N THR A 271 -3.81 -6.66 10.31
CA THR A 271 -2.46 -6.85 9.75
C THR A 271 -1.62 -5.57 9.72
N GLY A 272 -2.10 -4.47 10.30
CA GLY A 272 -1.37 -3.20 10.35
C GLY A 272 -1.26 -2.49 8.99
N PHE A 273 -2.24 -2.66 8.10
CA PHE A 273 -2.29 -2.00 6.79
C PHE A 273 -1.05 -2.22 5.91
N THR A 274 -0.44 -3.41 6.00
CA THR A 274 0.70 -3.74 5.13
C THR A 274 0.31 -3.59 3.65
N PRO A 275 1.19 -3.02 2.80
CA PRO A 275 0.87 -2.74 1.40
C PRO A 275 0.30 -3.95 0.68
N SER A 276 0.87 -5.14 0.89
CA SER A 276 0.42 -6.41 0.31
C SER A 276 -1.03 -6.77 0.65
N VAL A 277 -1.47 -6.56 1.89
CA VAL A 277 -2.85 -6.85 2.31
C VAL A 277 -3.81 -5.80 1.76
N CYS A 278 -3.40 -4.54 1.69
CA CYS A 278 -4.18 -3.47 1.05
C CYS A 278 -4.47 -3.80 -0.42
N ARG A 279 -3.46 -4.28 -1.19
CA ARG A 279 -3.69 -4.68 -2.59
C ARG A 279 -4.68 -5.83 -2.71
N ALA A 280 -4.55 -6.84 -1.86
CA ALA A 280 -5.47 -7.99 -1.84
C ALA A 280 -6.90 -7.57 -1.46
N ALA A 281 -7.06 -6.67 -0.49
CA ALA A 281 -8.36 -6.13 -0.10
C ALA A 281 -9.03 -5.36 -1.25
N VAL A 282 -8.27 -4.52 -1.98
CA VAL A 282 -8.78 -3.81 -3.17
C VAL A 282 -9.22 -4.81 -4.23
N ALA A 283 -8.44 -5.85 -4.51
CA ALA A 283 -8.83 -6.89 -5.47
C ALA A 283 -10.14 -7.60 -5.06
N VAL A 284 -10.31 -7.90 -3.77
CA VAL A 284 -11.57 -8.46 -3.24
C VAL A 284 -12.74 -7.48 -3.41
N TRP A 285 -12.54 -6.19 -3.16
CA TRP A 285 -13.58 -5.17 -3.32
C TRP A 285 -13.98 -4.96 -4.78
N VAL A 286 -13.03 -4.96 -5.71
CA VAL A 286 -13.32 -4.88 -7.14
C VAL A 286 -14.09 -6.11 -7.61
N GLY A 287 -13.69 -7.31 -7.19
CA GLY A 287 -14.46 -8.52 -7.45
C GLY A 287 -15.86 -8.48 -6.83
N ALA A 288 -16.00 -7.92 -5.63
CA ALA A 288 -17.29 -7.71 -4.98
C ALA A 288 -18.16 -6.74 -5.80
N LEU A 289 -17.62 -5.62 -6.30
CA LEU A 289 -18.35 -4.67 -7.16
C LEU A 289 -18.84 -5.33 -8.45
N GLY A 290 -18.06 -6.23 -9.04
CA GLY A 290 -18.48 -7.01 -10.22
C GLY A 290 -19.80 -7.77 -10.02
N VAL A 291 -20.07 -8.25 -8.79
CA VAL A 291 -21.35 -8.91 -8.45
C VAL A 291 -22.54 -7.96 -8.56
N TRP A 292 -22.35 -6.67 -8.29
CA TRP A 292 -23.40 -5.66 -8.34
C TRP A 292 -23.64 -5.14 -9.76
N LEU A 293 -22.59 -5.12 -10.59
CA LEU A 293 -22.60 -4.64 -11.98
C LEU A 293 -23.14 -5.67 -13.00
N TYR A 294 -23.55 -6.87 -12.56
CA TYR A 294 -24.16 -7.93 -13.40
C TYR A 294 -23.34 -8.38 -14.63
N GLY A 295 -22.05 -8.02 -14.73
CA GLY A 295 -21.17 -8.49 -15.80
C GLY A 295 -20.44 -9.78 -15.44
N PRO A 296 -20.13 -10.66 -16.41
CA PRO A 296 -19.13 -11.71 -16.19
C PRO A 296 -17.82 -11.04 -15.75
N PRO A 297 -17.20 -11.45 -14.64
CA PRO A 297 -15.97 -10.83 -14.16
C PRO A 297 -14.84 -11.15 -15.15
N ASP A 298 -14.46 -10.17 -15.95
CA ASP A 298 -13.24 -10.22 -16.73
C ASP A 298 -12.04 -9.87 -15.85
N THR A 299 -11.02 -10.72 -15.90
CA THR A 299 -9.80 -10.57 -15.09
C THR A 299 -9.04 -9.31 -15.45
N LEU A 300 -9.00 -8.95 -16.74
CA LEU A 300 -8.29 -7.75 -17.20
C LEU A 300 -9.02 -6.48 -16.77
N THR A 301 -10.34 -6.43 -16.93
CA THR A 301 -11.16 -5.31 -16.47
C THR A 301 -11.05 -5.13 -14.95
N SER A 302 -11.09 -6.23 -14.19
CA SER A 302 -10.94 -6.18 -12.73
C SER A 302 -9.55 -5.68 -12.32
N LEU A 303 -8.50 -6.11 -13.03
CA LEU A 303 -7.13 -5.65 -12.79
C LEU A 303 -6.98 -4.16 -13.11
N ALA A 304 -7.56 -3.69 -14.21
CA ALA A 304 -7.55 -2.28 -14.60
C ALA A 304 -8.26 -1.39 -13.56
N VAL A 305 -9.46 -1.80 -13.11
CA VAL A 305 -10.19 -1.08 -12.07
C VAL A 305 -9.41 -1.06 -10.75
N ALA A 306 -8.80 -2.17 -10.35
CA ALA A 306 -7.95 -2.22 -9.15
C ALA A 306 -6.75 -1.27 -9.27
N GLY A 307 -6.08 -1.23 -10.42
CA GLY A 307 -4.99 -0.29 -10.68
C GLY A 307 -5.42 1.17 -10.57
N ILE A 308 -6.56 1.54 -11.17
CA ILE A 308 -7.13 2.89 -11.07
C ILE A 308 -7.43 3.26 -9.61
N VAL A 309 -8.11 2.38 -8.87
CA VAL A 309 -8.47 2.65 -7.47
C VAL A 309 -7.23 2.84 -6.60
N MET A 310 -6.19 2.04 -6.81
CA MET A 310 -4.95 2.13 -6.03
C MET A 310 -4.12 3.37 -6.37
N THR A 311 -4.17 3.83 -7.62
CA THR A 311 -3.40 4.99 -8.08
C THR A 311 -4.12 6.32 -7.92
N ALA A 312 -5.45 6.30 -7.74
CA ALA A 312 -6.26 7.51 -7.58
C ALA A 312 -5.86 8.39 -6.38
N GLY A 313 -5.42 7.77 -5.28
CA GLY A 313 -4.94 8.51 -4.09
C GLY A 313 -3.46 8.85 -4.12
N ASN A 314 -2.67 8.07 -4.87
CA ASN A 314 -1.23 8.23 -4.98
C ASN A 314 -0.72 7.62 -6.28
N SER A 315 -0.39 8.47 -7.26
CA SER A 315 0.13 7.99 -8.56
C SER A 315 1.48 7.28 -8.44
N TYR A 316 2.27 7.57 -7.39
CA TYR A 316 3.56 6.89 -7.17
C TYR A 316 3.41 5.43 -6.76
N ALA A 317 2.21 4.99 -6.37
CA ALA A 317 1.97 3.59 -6.02
C ALA A 317 2.28 2.61 -7.17
N VAL A 318 2.28 3.06 -8.44
CA VAL A 318 2.69 2.24 -9.59
C VAL A 318 4.17 1.87 -9.53
N CYS A 319 5.01 2.74 -8.97
CA CYS A 319 6.45 2.53 -8.86
C CYS A 319 6.83 1.63 -7.67
N ASP A 320 5.86 1.16 -6.89
CA ASP A 320 6.12 0.17 -5.84
C ASP A 320 6.40 -1.19 -6.48
N ILE A 321 7.53 -1.79 -6.14
CA ILE A 321 7.92 -3.10 -6.66
C ILE A 321 6.91 -4.19 -6.27
N GLY A 322 6.28 -4.04 -5.10
CA GLY A 322 5.23 -4.96 -4.65
C GLY A 322 3.99 -4.89 -5.54
N PHE A 323 3.61 -3.69 -5.98
CA PHE A 323 2.52 -3.47 -6.92
C PHE A 323 2.82 -4.13 -8.27
N GLU A 324 3.98 -3.83 -8.88
CA GLU A 324 4.38 -4.37 -10.18
C GLU A 324 4.37 -5.89 -10.22
N LEU A 325 5.01 -6.53 -9.22
CA LEU A 325 5.07 -7.98 -9.13
C LEU A 325 3.68 -8.61 -8.92
N SER A 326 2.81 -7.97 -8.13
CA SER A 326 1.44 -8.45 -7.91
C SER A 326 0.62 -8.39 -9.20
N PHE A 327 0.70 -7.27 -9.93
CA PHE A 327 -0.02 -7.08 -11.19
C PHE A 327 0.50 -8.02 -12.28
N ALA A 328 1.82 -8.21 -12.38
CA ALA A 328 2.42 -9.17 -13.30
C ALA A 328 1.98 -10.60 -13.02
N ALA A 329 1.93 -11.01 -11.75
CA ALA A 329 1.47 -12.35 -11.36
C ALA A 329 -0.01 -12.57 -11.72
N VAL A 330 -0.89 -11.60 -11.45
CA VAL A 330 -2.31 -11.70 -11.81
C VAL A 330 -2.50 -11.69 -13.33
N GLY A 331 -1.77 -10.84 -14.06
CA GLY A 331 -1.79 -10.81 -15.52
C GLY A 331 -1.31 -12.14 -16.13
N GLY A 332 -0.22 -12.70 -15.62
CA GLY A 332 0.34 -13.97 -16.07
C GLY A 332 -0.59 -15.16 -15.83
N THR A 333 -1.22 -15.23 -14.64
CA THR A 333 -2.21 -16.28 -14.35
C THR A 333 -3.45 -16.16 -15.22
N GLY A 334 -3.93 -14.93 -15.48
CA GLY A 334 -5.02 -14.68 -16.43
C GLY A 334 -4.68 -15.16 -17.85
N ALA A 335 -3.51 -14.77 -18.37
CA ALA A 335 -3.05 -15.18 -19.70
C ALA A 335 -2.88 -16.70 -19.82
N GLY A 336 -2.30 -17.35 -18.80
CA GLY A 336 -2.17 -18.81 -18.74
C GLY A 336 -3.52 -19.52 -18.73
N GLY A 337 -4.51 -19.00 -18.00
CA GLY A 337 -5.86 -19.54 -17.97
C GLY A 337 -6.58 -19.47 -19.32
N VAL A 338 -6.37 -18.39 -20.09
CA VAL A 338 -6.89 -18.26 -21.47
C VAL A 338 -6.19 -19.24 -22.41
N GLY A 339 -4.88 -19.43 -22.26
CA GLY A 339 -4.12 -20.43 -23.03
C GLY A 339 -4.64 -21.86 -22.83
N ILE A 340 -4.91 -22.25 -21.57
CA ILE A 340 -5.45 -23.58 -21.24
C ILE A 340 -6.88 -23.77 -21.78
N ARG A 341 -7.72 -22.73 -21.73
CA ARG A 341 -9.08 -22.79 -22.28
C ARG A 341 -9.12 -22.85 -23.81
N ARG A 342 -8.09 -22.34 -24.49
CA ARG A 342 -7.95 -22.43 -25.96
C ARG A 342 -7.33 -23.75 -26.41
N ALA A 343 -6.62 -24.45 -25.51
CA ALA A 343 -6.01 -25.75 -25.78
C ALA A 343 -6.94 -26.95 -25.47
N ARG A 344 -8.12 -26.69 -24.90
CA ARG A 344 -9.22 -27.66 -24.72
C ARG A 344 -10.29 -27.43 -25.77
#